data_AF-A0A376GJ05-F1
#
_entry.id   AF-A0A376GJ05-F1
#
_cell.length_a   1.000
_cell.length_b   1.000
_cell.length_c   1.000
_cell.angle_alpha   90.00
_cell.angle_beta   90.00
_cell.angle_gamma   90.00
#
_symmetry.space_group_name_H-M   'P 1'
#
loop_
_entity.id
_entity.type
_entity.pdbx_description
1 polymer ?
#
loop_
_entity_poly.entity_id
_entity_poly.type
_entity_poly.pdbx_seq_one_letter_code
_entity_poly.pdbx_strand_id
1 'polypeptide(L)'
;MKKEIQIDGAKIQDLTSLYKEFNDKLMPNEDWELGESLDALDDLLYGGFGEINGNEAIRLVWTDFERMKEFFGYDFTLNFYQNKLKYPEIFNKDLIKNSIDELQNGNGKTYFEIILEIIESHSNIELVTK
;
A
#
# COMPACT_ATOMS: atom_id res chain seq x y z
N MET A 1 0.46 15.60 -21.37
CA MET A 1 0.51 15.78 -19.90
C MET A 1 0.26 14.42 -19.29
N LYS A 2 0.99 14.03 -18.23
CA LYS A 2 0.69 12.79 -17.50
C LYS A 2 -0.55 13.01 -16.64
N LYS A 3 -1.40 11.99 -16.48
CA LYS A 3 -2.50 12.01 -15.51
C LYS A 3 -1.90 12.13 -14.11
N GLU A 4 -2.42 13.04 -13.30
CA GLU A 4 -1.96 13.26 -11.92
C GLU A 4 -3.02 12.78 -10.95
N ILE A 5 -2.63 11.92 -10.02
CA ILE A 5 -3.50 11.38 -8.97
C ILE A 5 -2.87 11.77 -7.63
N GLN A 6 -3.65 12.40 -6.76
CA GLN A 6 -3.16 12.90 -5.48
C GLN A 6 -3.71 12.07 -4.32
N ILE A 7 -2.80 11.46 -3.56
CA ILE A 7 -3.06 10.79 -2.29
C ILE A 7 -2.82 11.81 -1.17
N ASP A 8 -3.88 12.13 -0.42
CA ASP A 8 -3.81 13.05 0.70
C ASP A 8 -3.42 12.31 1.98
N GLY A 9 -2.12 12.30 2.29
CA GLY A 9 -1.60 11.64 3.47
C GLY A 9 -2.25 12.11 4.75
N ALA A 10 -2.67 13.38 4.87
CA ALA A 10 -3.28 13.94 6.08
C ALA A 10 -4.61 13.24 6.48
N LYS A 11 -5.28 12.61 5.53
CA LYS A 11 -6.52 11.84 5.77
C LYS A 11 -6.28 10.43 6.31
N ILE A 12 -5.05 9.94 6.24
CA ILE A 12 -4.70 8.58 6.60
C ILE A 12 -4.28 8.55 8.08
N GLN A 13 -5.02 7.76 8.86
CA GLN A 13 -4.87 7.60 10.31
C GLN A 13 -4.67 6.15 10.73
N ASP A 14 -4.92 5.20 9.83
CA ASP A 14 -4.84 3.75 10.02
C ASP A 14 -4.87 3.03 8.66
N LEU A 15 -4.90 1.69 8.68
CA LEU A 15 -4.95 0.89 7.46
C LEU A 15 -6.23 1.11 6.66
N THR A 16 -7.38 1.19 7.34
CA THR A 16 -8.67 1.36 6.67
C THR A 16 -8.77 2.70 5.95
N SER A 17 -8.30 3.78 6.58
CA SER A 17 -8.25 5.10 5.93
C SER A 17 -7.23 5.18 4.79
N LEU A 18 -6.16 4.38 4.80
CA LEU A 18 -5.26 4.23 3.65
C LEU A 18 -5.99 3.66 2.44
N TYR A 19 -6.63 2.50 2.59
CA TYR A 19 -7.36 1.86 1.49
C TYR A 19 -8.59 2.66 1.09
N LYS A 20 -9.21 3.40 2.01
CA LYS A 20 -10.24 4.36 1.66
C LYS A 20 -9.72 5.47 0.75
N GLU A 21 -8.57 6.07 1.07
CA GLU A 21 -7.97 7.10 0.20
C GLU A 21 -7.57 6.50 -1.16
N PHE A 22 -7.08 5.27 -1.21
CA PHE A 22 -6.86 4.57 -2.49
C PHE A 22 -8.17 4.40 -3.28
N ASN A 23 -9.24 3.92 -2.66
CA ASN A 23 -10.54 3.80 -3.32
C ASN A 23 -11.07 5.15 -3.83
N ASP A 24 -11.03 6.18 -2.99
CA ASP A 24 -11.51 7.52 -3.34
C ASP A 24 -10.74 8.15 -4.52
N LYS A 25 -9.46 7.80 -4.70
CA LYS A 25 -8.56 8.43 -5.68
C LYS A 25 -8.29 7.60 -6.92
N LEU A 26 -8.31 6.28 -6.78
CA LEU A 26 -7.94 5.35 -7.82
C LEU A 26 -9.13 4.48 -8.27
N MET A 27 -10.23 4.43 -7.52
CA MET A 27 -11.42 3.64 -7.89
C MET A 27 -12.76 4.42 -7.78
N PRO A 28 -12.83 5.73 -8.07
CA PRO A 28 -14.04 6.52 -7.84
C PRO A 28 -15.23 6.11 -8.72
N ASN A 29 -15.00 5.35 -9.78
CA ASN A 29 -16.00 4.94 -10.76
C ASN A 29 -16.32 3.43 -10.72
N GLU A 30 -15.73 2.69 -9.78
CA GLU A 30 -16.00 1.26 -9.57
C GLU A 30 -17.20 1.09 -8.64
N ASP A 31 -17.97 0.01 -8.81
CA ASP A 31 -19.11 -0.35 -7.96
C ASP A 31 -18.74 -1.25 -6.76
N TRP A 32 -17.43 -1.46 -6.58
CA TRP A 32 -16.82 -2.24 -5.51
C TRP A 32 -15.57 -1.53 -4.97
N GLU A 33 -15.15 -1.89 -3.76
CA GLU A 33 -13.99 -1.31 -3.09
C GLU A 33 -12.81 -2.28 -3.08
N LEU A 34 -11.60 -1.73 -3.26
CA LEU A 34 -10.34 -2.43 -3.02
C LEU A 34 -10.30 -2.98 -1.60
N GLY A 35 -10.04 -4.28 -1.48
CA GLY A 35 -9.78 -4.90 -0.18
C GLY A 35 -8.45 -4.41 0.43
N GLU A 36 -8.36 -4.46 1.76
CA GLU A 36 -7.15 -4.08 2.52
C GLU A 36 -6.01 -5.10 2.36
N SER A 37 -5.48 -5.24 1.14
CA SER A 37 -4.43 -6.18 0.76
C SER A 37 -3.38 -5.53 -0.13
N LEU A 38 -2.11 -5.86 0.14
CA LEU A 38 -0.99 -5.46 -0.72
C LEU A 38 -1.09 -6.06 -2.12
N ASP A 39 -1.64 -7.28 -2.26
CA ASP A 39 -1.89 -7.89 -3.57
C ASP A 39 -2.95 -7.09 -4.34
N ALA A 40 -4.00 -6.62 -3.65
CA ALA A 40 -5.03 -5.81 -4.28
C ALA A 40 -4.48 -4.45 -4.73
N LEU A 41 -3.61 -3.82 -3.92
CA LEU A 41 -2.87 -2.63 -4.33
C LEU A 41 -2.04 -2.90 -5.59
N ASP A 42 -1.28 -3.99 -5.64
CA ASP A 42 -0.47 -4.33 -6.81
C ASP A 42 -1.33 -4.55 -8.06
N ASP A 43 -2.44 -5.30 -7.94
CA ASP A 43 -3.41 -5.52 -9.02
C ASP A 43 -4.01 -4.21 -9.55
N LEU A 44 -4.33 -3.26 -8.67
CA LEU A 44 -4.84 -1.94 -9.04
C LEU A 44 -3.82 -1.17 -9.89
N LEU A 45 -2.53 -1.25 -9.56
CA LEU A 45 -1.48 -0.50 -10.27
C LEU A 45 -1.17 -1.04 -11.67
N TYR A 46 -1.53 -2.30 -11.98
CA TYR A 46 -1.50 -2.82 -13.35
C TYR A 46 -2.55 -2.16 -14.28
N GLY A 47 -3.51 -1.43 -13.74
CA GLY A 47 -4.47 -0.64 -14.51
C GLY A 47 -5.53 -1.46 -15.25
N GLY A 48 -5.92 -2.61 -14.68
CA GLY A 48 -7.05 -3.40 -15.18
C GLY A 48 -8.42 -2.84 -14.82
N PHE A 49 -8.47 -1.94 -13.83
CA PHE A 49 -9.65 -1.30 -13.27
C PHE A 49 -9.27 0.03 -12.60
N GLY A 50 -10.27 0.82 -12.23
CA GLY A 50 -10.07 2.12 -11.60
C GLY A 50 -9.57 3.20 -12.58
N GLU A 51 -8.81 4.16 -12.06
CA GLU A 51 -8.38 5.33 -12.81
C GLU A 51 -7.17 5.07 -13.70
N ILE A 52 -6.43 3.97 -13.53
CA ILE A 52 -5.26 3.64 -14.35
C ILE A 52 -5.70 2.72 -15.49
N ASN A 53 -5.47 3.13 -16.73
CA ASN A 53 -5.81 2.36 -17.93
C ASN A 53 -4.58 1.66 -18.51
N GLY A 54 -4.42 0.38 -18.18
CA GLY A 54 -3.26 -0.42 -18.54
C GLY A 54 -1.95 0.27 -18.14
N ASN A 55 -1.00 0.35 -19.07
CA ASN A 55 0.32 0.94 -18.82
C ASN A 55 0.36 2.46 -19.08
N GLU A 56 -0.74 3.18 -18.87
CA GLU A 56 -0.75 4.64 -19.06
C GLU A 56 0.23 5.32 -18.08
N ALA A 57 0.92 6.36 -18.55
CA ALA A 57 1.88 7.07 -17.73
C ALA A 57 1.16 8.00 -16.74
N ILE A 58 1.29 7.72 -15.44
CA ILE A 58 0.70 8.53 -14.37
C ILE A 58 1.77 9.16 -13.50
N ARG A 59 1.38 10.24 -12.81
CA ARG A 59 2.10 10.81 -11.68
C ARG A 59 1.26 10.63 -10.43
N LEU A 60 1.78 9.86 -9.47
CA LEU A 60 1.17 9.68 -8.16
C LEU A 60 1.81 10.67 -7.19
N VAL A 61 1.06 11.68 -6.75
CA VAL A 61 1.52 12.67 -5.78
C VAL A 61 1.05 12.25 -4.40
N TRP A 62 1.95 12.03 -3.46
CA TRP A 62 1.61 11.63 -2.09
C TRP A 62 2.10 12.69 -1.09
N THR A 63 1.17 13.33 -0.39
CA THR A 63 1.45 14.34 0.66
C THR A 63 1.65 13.72 2.04
N ASP A 64 2.23 14.46 2.99
CA ASP A 64 2.54 13.96 4.34
C ASP A 64 3.43 12.71 4.31
N PHE A 65 4.33 12.64 3.32
CA PHE A 65 5.03 11.40 3.00
C PHE A 65 5.91 10.88 4.14
N GLU A 66 6.67 11.77 4.81
CA GLU A 66 7.51 11.38 5.95
C GLU A 66 6.67 10.88 7.13
N ARG A 67 5.51 11.51 7.40
CA ARG A 67 4.56 11.06 8.43
C ARG A 67 4.03 9.66 8.11
N MET A 68 3.71 9.39 6.84
CA MET A 68 3.24 8.07 6.39
C MET A 68 4.32 7.01 6.50
N LYS A 69 5.56 7.35 6.15
CA LYS A 69 6.71 6.47 6.30
C LYS A 69 6.95 6.08 7.76
N GLU A 70 6.87 7.05 8.68
CA GLU A 70 6.98 6.78 10.11
C GLU A 70 5.78 5.96 10.62
N PHE A 71 4.57 6.34 10.23
CA PHE A 71 3.33 5.72 10.71
C PHE A 71 3.19 4.26 10.28
N PHE A 72 3.44 3.94 9.00
CA PHE A 72 3.44 2.57 8.47
C PHE A 72 4.81 1.88 8.57
N GLY A 73 5.66 2.37 9.48
CA GLY A 73 7.01 1.86 9.74
C GLY A 73 7.01 0.58 10.59
N TYR A 74 8.10 0.38 11.33
CA TYR A 74 8.38 -0.86 12.07
C TYR A 74 7.25 -1.30 13.00
N ASP A 75 6.78 -0.41 13.90
CA ASP A 75 5.79 -0.76 14.92
C ASP A 75 4.44 -1.16 14.31
N PHE A 76 3.99 -0.42 13.30
CA PHE A 76 2.79 -0.77 12.55
C PHE A 76 2.94 -2.14 11.89
N THR A 77 4.07 -2.38 11.22
CA THR A 77 4.34 -3.62 10.49
C THR A 77 4.36 -4.82 11.42
N LEU A 78 5.00 -4.69 12.58
CA LEU A 78 5.04 -5.74 13.59
C LEU A 78 3.63 -6.05 14.10
N ASN A 79 2.84 -5.02 14.44
CA ASN A 79 1.45 -5.20 14.87
C ASN A 79 0.58 -5.84 13.76
N PHE A 80 0.77 -5.44 12.51
CA PHE A 80 0.10 -6.01 11.35
C PHE A 80 0.33 -7.52 11.25
N TYR A 81 1.60 -7.97 11.31
CA TYR A 81 1.92 -9.40 11.31
C TYR A 81 1.40 -10.14 12.54
N GLN A 82 1.52 -9.55 13.74
CA GLN A 82 0.99 -10.14 14.96
C GLN A 82 -0.54 -10.31 14.92
N ASN A 83 -1.26 -9.37 14.32
CA ASN A 83 -2.70 -9.49 14.13
C ASN A 83 -3.06 -10.63 13.18
N LYS A 84 -2.29 -10.84 12.10
CA LYS A 84 -2.50 -11.98 11.20
C LYS A 84 -2.33 -13.33 11.90
N LEU A 85 -1.44 -13.43 12.89
CA LEU A 85 -1.27 -14.66 13.69
C LEU A 85 -2.50 -15.04 14.53
N LYS A 86 -3.45 -14.13 14.73
CA LYS A 86 -4.72 -14.39 15.41
C LYS A 86 -5.71 -15.20 14.55
N TYR A 87 -5.45 -15.32 13.25
CA TYR A 87 -6.29 -16.01 12.26
C TYR A 87 -5.49 -17.09 11.51
N PRO A 88 -4.98 -18.13 12.21
CA PRO A 88 -4.12 -19.16 11.63
C PRO A 88 -4.82 -20.05 10.59
N GLU A 89 -6.15 -20.03 10.54
CA GLU A 89 -6.97 -20.69 9.52
C GLU A 89 -6.99 -19.96 8.18
N ILE A 90 -6.66 -18.66 8.18
CA ILE A 90 -6.62 -17.80 6.97
C ILE A 90 -5.18 -17.63 6.50
N PHE A 91 -4.25 -17.42 7.43
CA PHE A 91 -2.87 -17.07 7.08
C PHE A 91 -1.85 -18.15 7.45
N ASN A 92 -0.81 -18.27 6.61
CA ASN A 92 0.30 -19.16 6.90
C ASN A 92 1.14 -18.64 8.08
N LYS A 93 0.96 -19.29 9.24
CA LYS A 93 1.62 -18.95 10.50
C LYS A 93 3.15 -18.93 10.40
N ASP A 94 3.75 -19.88 9.69
CA ASP A 94 5.20 -20.01 9.62
C ASP A 94 5.81 -18.90 8.74
N LEU A 95 5.15 -18.56 7.64
CA LEU A 95 5.54 -17.41 6.81
C LEU A 95 5.46 -16.09 7.59
N ILE A 96 4.39 -15.89 8.37
CA ILE A 96 4.25 -14.67 9.17
C ILE A 96 5.33 -14.59 10.26
N LYS A 97 5.62 -15.69 10.95
CA LYS A 97 6.69 -15.72 11.95
C LYS A 97 8.05 -15.39 11.34
N ASN A 98 8.37 -15.97 10.19
CA ASN A 98 9.59 -15.63 9.47
C ASN A 98 9.63 -14.14 9.10
N SER A 99 8.51 -13.56 8.66
CA SER A 99 8.42 -12.13 8.34
C SER A 99 8.66 -11.24 9.57
N ILE A 100 8.15 -11.65 10.73
CA ILE A 100 8.41 -10.97 12.02
C ILE A 100 9.90 -11.06 12.37
N ASP A 101 10.51 -12.25 12.26
CA ASP A 101 11.92 -12.46 12.57
C ASP A 101 12.83 -11.65 11.63
N GLU A 102 12.52 -11.60 10.33
CA GLU A 102 13.24 -10.78 9.36
C GLU A 102 13.14 -9.29 9.71
N LEU A 103 11.92 -8.80 10.00
CA LEU A 103 11.69 -7.41 10.40
C LEU A 103 12.47 -7.06 11.68
N GLN A 104 12.42 -7.91 12.71
CA GLN A 104 13.12 -7.69 13.98
C GLN A 104 14.65 -7.68 13.85
N ASN A 105 15.19 -8.46 12.91
CA ASN A 105 16.62 -8.49 12.63
C ASN A 105 17.08 -7.39 11.66
N GLY A 106 16.18 -6.51 11.21
CA GLY A 106 16.48 -5.43 10.27
C GLY A 106 16.71 -5.91 8.83
N ASN A 107 16.30 -7.14 8.51
CA ASN A 107 16.39 -7.72 7.17
C ASN A 107 15.06 -7.67 6.40
N GLY A 108 13.94 -7.51 7.13
CA GLY A 108 12.60 -7.38 6.57
C GLY A 108 12.22 -5.94 6.26
N LYS A 109 11.22 -5.77 5.38
CA LYS A 109 10.67 -4.47 5.01
C LYS A 109 9.52 -4.08 5.90
N THR A 110 9.38 -2.79 6.15
CA THR A 110 8.18 -2.19 6.73
C THR A 110 7.02 -2.23 5.73
N TYR A 111 5.80 -2.10 6.23
CA TYR A 111 4.59 -2.04 5.42
C TYR A 111 4.68 -0.92 4.39
N PHE A 112 5.21 0.24 4.79
CA PHE A 112 5.44 1.36 3.88
C PHE A 112 6.48 1.04 2.79
N GLU A 113 7.60 0.41 3.15
CA GLU A 113 8.62 0.02 2.16
C GLU A 113 8.09 -1.00 1.15
N ILE A 114 7.18 -1.89 1.56
CA ILE A 114 6.52 -2.82 0.63
C ILE A 114 5.59 -2.07 -0.32
N ILE A 115 4.83 -1.07 0.17
CA ILE A 115 4.03 -0.19 -0.71
C ILE A 115 4.92 0.52 -1.74
N LEU A 116 6.07 1.05 -1.31
CA LEU A 116 7.00 1.72 -2.22
C LEU A 116 7.57 0.76 -3.26
N GLU A 117 7.96 -0.44 -2.86
CA GLU A 117 8.43 -1.47 -3.79
C GLU A 117 7.36 -1.85 -4.82
N ILE A 118 6.10 -2.00 -4.38
CA ILE A 118 4.97 -2.25 -5.27
C ILE A 118 4.89 -1.11 -6.29
N ILE A 119 4.79 0.16 -5.84
CA ILE A 119 4.72 1.32 -6.74
C ILE A 119 5.92 1.38 -7.71
N GLU A 120 7.14 1.15 -7.22
CA GLU A 120 8.38 1.19 -8.01
C GLU A 120 8.48 0.06 -9.04
N SER A 121 7.81 -1.06 -8.82
CA SER A 121 7.75 -2.16 -9.77
C SER A 121 6.93 -1.81 -11.04
N HIS A 122 6.09 -0.79 -10.97
CA HIS A 122 5.27 -0.28 -12.07
C HIS A 122 5.94 0.89 -12.79
N SER A 123 6.72 0.58 -13.83
CA SER A 123 7.56 1.56 -14.56
C SER A 123 6.83 2.77 -15.18
N ASN A 124 5.51 2.68 -15.36
CA ASN A 124 4.65 3.76 -15.87
C ASN A 124 4.21 4.76 -14.78
N ILE A 125 4.50 4.48 -13.51
CA ILE A 125 4.11 5.31 -12.37
C ILE A 125 5.30 6.15 -11.90
N GLU A 126 5.13 7.48 -11.92
CA GLU A 126 6.06 8.43 -11.33
C GLU A 126 5.54 8.82 -9.93
N LEU A 127 6.18 8.32 -8.87
CA LEU A 127 5.90 8.75 -7.50
C LEU A 127 6.55 10.11 -7.21
N VAL A 128 5.76 11.07 -6.76
CA VAL A 128 6.20 12.38 -6.30
C VAL A 128 5.80 12.55 -4.84
N THR A 129 6.79 12.66 -3.96
CA THR A 129 6.59 12.78 -2.52
C THR A 129 6.53 14.25 -2.11
N LYS A 130 5.63 14.60 -1.18
CA LYS A 130 5.41 15.94 -0.66
C LYS A 130 5.20 15.95 0.84
#